data_AF-A0A934C3C2-F1
#
_entry.id   AF-A0A934C3C2-F1
#
_cell.length_a   1.000
_cell.length_b   1.000
_cell.length_c   1.000
_cell.angle_alpha   90.00
_cell.angle_beta   90.00
_cell.angle_gamma   90.00
#
_symmetry.space_group_name_H-M   'P 1'
#
loop_
_entity.id
_entity.type
_entity.pdbx_description
1 polymer ?
#
loop_
_entity_poly.entity_id
_entity_poly.type
_entity_poly.pdbx_seq_one_letter_code
_entity_poly.pdbx_strand_id
1 'polypeptide(L)'
;MFRVTLCNFDAASGQASAEFGSMSGGFLSSGELQELLERFAAVDPIQNADAEPEIGIEVRRRRHLVRTGQGRLFLYDPRNALEPALVLTPAEVIAELDGSAAAARTRAPFSPLAAPAPEVPATPPGPTVISPLRRIHRIAVSAVALACAVYLAAPLVITASARALPDRFTFLSDPARIEATLQSVSGVYMTGSRPGHHGIAVAADGSIKLFQLNRQGIPSLLNAHVRVGTLEGETCLIGDEFREPIRFRGKGVLVFCGETYQRIQ
;
A
#
# COMPACT_ATOMS: atom_id res chain seq x y z
N MET A 1 13.99 -17.21 23.42
CA MET A 1 13.39 -18.14 22.44
C MET A 1 12.29 -17.41 21.71
N PHE A 2 12.29 -17.56 20.40
CA PHE A 2 11.44 -16.85 19.45
C PHE A 2 10.55 -17.87 18.76
N ARG A 3 9.23 -17.67 18.77
CA ARG A 3 8.34 -18.53 17.99
C ARG A 3 8.20 -17.94 16.60
N VAL A 4 8.49 -18.73 15.56
CA VAL A 4 8.57 -18.23 14.19
C VAL A 4 7.53 -18.90 13.30
N THR A 5 6.91 -18.11 12.43
CA THR A 5 6.03 -18.56 11.35
C THR A 5 6.55 -17.97 10.05
N LEU A 6 6.75 -18.80 9.05
CA LEU A 6 7.23 -18.42 7.72
C LEU A 6 6.05 -18.41 6.77
N CYS A 7 5.93 -17.40 5.93
CA CYS A 7 4.92 -17.30 4.88
C CYS A 7 5.63 -17.11 3.54
N ASN A 8 5.33 -17.96 2.57
CA ASN A 8 5.87 -17.93 1.22
C ASN A 8 7.41 -17.97 1.16
N PHE A 9 8.04 -18.53 2.20
CA PHE A 9 9.51 -18.60 2.35
C PHE A 9 9.91 -19.95 2.93
N ASP A 10 10.91 -20.57 2.31
CA ASP A 10 11.52 -21.80 2.80
C ASP A 10 12.89 -21.52 3.44
N ALA A 11 13.03 -21.81 4.73
CA ALA A 11 14.25 -21.58 5.49
C ALA A 11 15.42 -22.49 5.09
N ALA A 12 15.13 -23.66 4.51
CA ALA A 12 16.16 -24.63 4.11
C ALA A 12 16.83 -24.21 2.79
N SER A 13 16.03 -23.89 1.77
CA SER A 13 16.53 -23.46 0.46
C SER A 13 16.86 -21.96 0.38
N GLY A 14 16.29 -21.14 1.27
CA GLY A 14 16.42 -19.68 1.20
C GLY A 14 15.64 -19.06 0.03
N GLN A 15 14.69 -19.80 -0.56
CA GLN A 15 13.86 -19.31 -1.66
C GLN A 15 12.49 -18.81 -1.19
N ALA A 16 11.94 -17.88 -1.96
CA ALA A 16 10.59 -17.37 -1.77
C ALA A 16 9.68 -17.83 -2.92
N SER A 17 8.51 -18.34 -2.58
CA SER A 17 7.47 -18.76 -3.53
C SER A 17 6.10 -18.69 -2.87
N ALA A 18 5.11 -18.19 -3.60
CA ALA A 18 3.71 -18.18 -3.16
C ALA A 18 3.14 -19.59 -2.92
N GLU A 19 3.75 -20.63 -3.52
CA GLU A 19 3.32 -22.02 -3.37
C GLU A 19 3.69 -22.62 -2.01
N PHE A 20 4.68 -22.06 -1.30
CA PHE A 20 5.10 -22.58 0.00
C PHE A 20 4.05 -22.32 1.10
N GLY A 21 3.22 -21.28 0.95
CA GLY A 21 2.18 -20.94 1.91
C GLY A 21 2.73 -20.65 3.32
N SER A 22 1.91 -20.88 4.35
CA SER A 22 2.27 -20.60 5.74
C SER A 22 2.75 -21.86 6.47
N MET A 23 3.99 -21.83 6.96
CA MET A 23 4.63 -22.91 7.73
C MET A 23 5.05 -22.43 9.12
N SER A 24 4.83 -23.26 10.15
CA SER A 24 5.29 -22.97 11.51
C SER A 24 6.76 -23.40 11.67
N GLY A 25 7.67 -22.44 11.79
CA GLY A 25 9.12 -22.68 11.99
C GLY A 25 9.51 -23.12 13.41
N GLY A 26 8.55 -23.17 14.34
CA GLY A 26 8.80 -23.64 15.71
C GLY A 26 9.47 -22.59 16.60
N PHE A 27 10.22 -23.05 17.60
CA PHE A 27 10.95 -22.18 18.53
C PHE A 27 12.44 -22.13 18.17
N LEU A 28 12.93 -20.93 17.89
CA LEU A 28 14.32 -20.68 17.56
C LEU A 28 15.04 -19.95 18.71
N SER A 29 16.33 -20.22 18.85
CA SER A 29 17.27 -19.41 19.62
C SER A 29 17.61 -18.10 18.89
N SER A 30 18.32 -17.19 19.54
CA SER A 30 18.75 -15.93 18.92
C SER A 30 19.71 -16.16 17.74
N GLY A 31 20.64 -17.11 17.86
CA GLY A 31 21.58 -17.45 16.78
C GLY A 31 20.88 -18.05 15.56
N GLU A 32 19.97 -19.00 15.77
CA GLU A 32 19.19 -19.61 14.69
C GLU A 32 18.27 -18.60 14.01
N LEU A 33 17.69 -17.67 14.78
CA LEU A 33 16.91 -16.56 14.22
C LEU A 33 17.79 -15.61 13.39
N GLN A 34 19.02 -15.35 13.83
CA GLN A 34 19.95 -14.51 13.07
C GLN A 34 20.27 -15.11 11.72
N GLU A 35 20.64 -16.40 11.67
CA GLU A 35 20.92 -17.10 10.43
C GLU A 35 19.71 -17.10 9.49
N LEU A 36 18.51 -17.30 10.05
CA LEU A 36 17.27 -17.25 9.29
C LEU A 36 17.05 -15.86 8.66
N LEU A 37 17.23 -14.79 9.44
CA LEU A 37 17.07 -13.41 8.97
C LEU A 37 18.12 -13.01 7.94
N GLU A 38 19.36 -13.50 8.07
CA GLU A 38 20.42 -13.29 7.09
C GLU A 38 20.10 -13.95 5.75
N ARG A 39 19.63 -15.21 5.76
CA ARG A 39 19.15 -15.89 4.54
C ARG A 39 17.95 -15.18 3.94
N PHE A 40 17.03 -14.72 4.79
CA PHE A 40 15.84 -13.98 4.36
C PHE A 40 16.18 -12.62 3.73
N ALA A 41 17.21 -11.93 4.23
CA ALA A 41 17.70 -10.70 3.62
C ALA A 41 18.37 -10.94 2.26
N ALA A 42 18.89 -12.14 2.01
CA ALA A 42 19.56 -12.53 0.77
C ALA A 42 18.62 -13.08 -0.33
N VAL A 43 17.30 -13.08 -0.10
CA VAL A 43 16.31 -13.50 -1.10
C VAL A 43 16.41 -12.63 -2.35
N ASP A 44 16.30 -13.25 -3.52
CA ASP A 44 16.32 -12.57 -4.81
C ASP A 44 15.20 -11.51 -4.89
N PRO A 45 15.51 -10.24 -5.24
CA PRO A 45 14.52 -9.19 -5.41
C PRO A 45 13.34 -9.55 -6.33
N ILE A 46 13.55 -10.38 -7.35
CA ILE A 46 12.48 -10.84 -8.26
C ILE A 46 11.53 -11.77 -7.51
N GLN A 47 12.07 -12.80 -6.84
CA GLN A 47 11.26 -13.73 -6.03
C GLN A 47 10.53 -13.00 -4.90
N ASN A 48 11.16 -11.98 -4.32
CA ASN A 48 10.57 -11.18 -3.27
C ASN A 48 9.36 -10.36 -3.76
N ALA A 49 9.43 -9.82 -4.97
CA ALA A 49 8.31 -9.08 -5.58
C ALA A 49 7.15 -10.00 -5.96
N ASP A 50 7.45 -11.22 -6.41
CA ASP A 50 6.43 -12.17 -6.87
C ASP A 50 5.74 -12.92 -5.73
N ALA A 51 6.49 -13.30 -4.68
CA ALA A 51 6.00 -14.17 -3.60
C ALA A 51 5.56 -13.43 -2.33
N GLU A 52 5.95 -12.15 -2.19
CA GLU A 52 5.71 -11.33 -0.99
C GLU A 52 6.00 -12.07 0.33
N PRO A 53 7.24 -12.56 0.54
CA PRO A 53 7.53 -13.45 1.65
C PRO A 53 7.55 -12.71 2.99
N GLU A 54 7.10 -13.39 4.06
CA GLU A 54 6.97 -12.81 5.40
C GLU A 54 7.47 -13.76 6.49
N ILE A 55 8.08 -13.18 7.53
CA ILE A 55 8.44 -13.89 8.75
C ILE A 55 7.68 -13.27 9.93
N GLY A 56 6.77 -14.04 10.51
CA GLY A 56 6.10 -13.70 11.77
C GLY A 56 6.92 -14.19 12.96
N ILE A 57 7.30 -13.28 13.86
CA ILE A 57 8.08 -13.59 15.06
C ILE A 57 7.26 -13.24 16.30
N GLU A 58 7.06 -14.19 17.20
CA GLU A 58 6.38 -13.98 18.47
C GLU A 58 7.37 -14.10 19.65
N VAL A 59 7.46 -13.03 20.44
CA VAL A 59 8.35 -12.89 21.60
C VAL A 59 7.59 -12.27 22.75
N ARG A 60 7.62 -12.88 23.94
CA ARG A 60 7.02 -12.33 25.17
C ARG A 60 5.58 -11.82 24.98
N ARG A 61 4.76 -12.54 24.21
CA ARG A 61 3.34 -12.21 23.86
C ARG A 61 3.16 -10.99 22.95
N ARG A 62 4.23 -10.54 22.29
CA ARG A 62 4.20 -9.58 21.20
C ARG A 62 4.50 -10.30 19.89
N ARG A 63 3.72 -9.99 18.86
CA ARG A 63 3.92 -10.51 17.51
C ARG A 63 4.56 -9.40 16.71
N HIS A 64 5.55 -9.74 15.91
CA HIS A 64 6.24 -8.86 15.00
C HIS A 64 6.22 -9.50 13.62
N LEU A 65 6.22 -8.68 12.58
CA LEU A 65 6.24 -9.14 11.19
C LEU A 65 7.47 -8.55 10.51
N VAL A 66 8.28 -9.40 9.90
CA VAL A 66 9.47 -9.01 9.16
C VAL A 66 9.22 -9.26 7.68
N ARG A 67 9.38 -8.23 6.86
CA ARG A 67 9.39 -8.32 5.40
C ARG A 67 10.78 -7.99 4.88
N THR A 68 11.12 -8.49 3.70
CA THR A 68 12.39 -8.16 3.03
C THR A 68 12.12 -7.34 1.78
N GLY A 69 13.08 -6.49 1.40
CA GLY A 69 13.02 -5.69 0.19
C GLY A 69 14.36 -5.03 -0.09
N GLN A 70 14.88 -5.21 -1.32
CA GLN A 70 16.16 -4.64 -1.76
C GLN A 70 17.34 -4.95 -0.81
N GLY A 71 17.38 -6.16 -0.23
CA GLY A 71 18.43 -6.58 0.69
C GLY A 71 18.34 -5.98 2.10
N ARG A 72 17.18 -5.42 2.49
CA ARG A 72 16.93 -4.84 3.81
C ARG A 72 15.73 -5.51 4.47
N LEU A 73 15.76 -5.58 5.80
CA LEU A 73 14.66 -6.11 6.61
C LEU A 73 13.82 -4.97 7.17
N PHE A 74 12.51 -5.11 7.03
CA PHE A 74 11.50 -4.18 7.50
C PHE A 74 10.72 -4.84 8.63
N LEU A 75 10.89 -4.34 9.85
CA LEU A 75 10.19 -4.81 11.04
C LEU A 75 8.92 -3.99 11.27
N TYR A 76 7.78 -4.68 11.37
CA TYR A 76 6.46 -4.13 11.63
C TYR A 76 5.91 -4.63 12.96
N ASP A 77 5.23 -3.75 13.71
CA ASP A 77 4.36 -4.14 14.81
C ASP A 77 2.90 -4.20 14.31
N PRO A 78 2.27 -5.38 14.20
CA PRO A 78 0.90 -5.53 13.75
C PRO A 78 -0.12 -4.83 14.67
N ARG A 79 0.25 -4.48 15.92
CA ARG A 79 -0.63 -3.72 16.82
C ARG A 79 -0.60 -2.22 16.53
N ASN A 80 0.42 -1.73 15.82
CA ASN A 80 0.56 -0.33 15.47
C ASN A 80 0.87 -0.17 13.98
N ALA A 81 -0.11 -0.50 13.14
CA ALA A 81 -0.01 -0.41 11.68
C ALA A 81 0.25 1.01 11.13
N LEU A 82 0.18 2.04 11.99
CA LEU A 82 0.47 3.43 11.66
C LEU A 82 1.94 3.82 11.90
N GLU A 83 2.72 2.99 12.58
CA GLU A 83 4.15 3.25 12.77
C GLU A 83 4.96 2.85 11.52
N PRO A 84 5.92 3.69 11.10
CA PRO A 84 6.76 3.38 9.95
C PRO A 84 7.59 2.14 10.22
N ALA A 85 7.74 1.29 9.20
CA ALA A 85 8.56 0.09 9.28
C ALA A 85 10.00 0.44 9.68
N LEU A 86 10.53 -0.26 10.68
CA LEU A 86 11.92 -0.09 11.08
C LEU A 86 12.80 -0.85 10.10
N VAL A 87 13.67 -0.13 9.40
CA VAL A 87 14.69 -0.70 8.52
C VAL A 87 15.88 -1.10 9.37
N LEU A 88 16.06 -2.39 9.59
CA LEU A 88 17.05 -2.92 10.52
C LEU A 88 17.91 -3.99 9.86
N THR A 89 19.14 -4.13 10.34
CA THR A 89 19.98 -5.30 10.05
C THR A 89 19.50 -6.51 10.88
N PRO A 90 19.85 -7.76 10.50
CA PRO A 90 19.46 -8.96 11.25
C PRO A 90 19.82 -8.89 12.75
N ALA A 91 21.02 -8.38 13.07
CA ALA A 91 21.47 -8.21 14.45
C ALA A 91 20.65 -7.15 15.22
N GLU A 92 20.26 -6.05 14.55
CA GLU A 92 19.43 -5.01 15.15
C GLU A 92 17.99 -5.46 15.37
N VAL A 93 17.44 -6.29 14.48
CA VAL A 93 16.11 -6.91 14.68
C VAL A 93 16.10 -7.72 15.97
N ILE A 94 17.13 -8.54 16.21
CA ILE A 94 17.23 -9.32 17.45
C ILE A 94 17.37 -8.39 18.67
N ALA A 95 18.21 -7.37 18.59
CA ALA A 95 18.38 -6.39 19.67
C ALA A 95 17.09 -5.63 20.00
N GLU A 96 16.24 -5.36 19.00
CA GLU A 96 14.92 -4.75 19.17
C GLU A 96 13.93 -5.73 19.81
N LEU A 97 13.88 -6.98 19.33
CA LEU A 97 13.00 -8.03 19.85
C LEU A 97 13.34 -8.45 21.28
N ASP A 98 14.62 -8.44 21.66
CA ASP A 98 15.08 -8.74 23.03
C ASP A 98 14.87 -7.56 23.99
N GLY A 99 14.57 -6.36 23.46
CA GLY A 99 14.35 -5.13 24.21
C GLY A 99 15.62 -4.33 24.53
N SER A 100 16.78 -4.80 24.08
CA SER A 100 18.09 -4.17 24.30
C SER A 100 18.23 -2.84 23.54
N ALA A 101 17.68 -2.73 22.33
CA ALA A 101 17.71 -1.50 21.54
C ALA A 101 16.69 -0.44 22.04
N ALA A 102 15.53 -0.87 22.55
CA ALA A 102 14.60 0.02 23.25
C ALA A 102 15.21 0.57 24.57
N ALA A 103 15.95 -0.27 25.30
CA ALA A 103 16.70 0.16 26.49
C ALA A 103 17.87 1.10 26.15
N ALA A 104 18.56 0.88 25.03
CA ALA A 104 19.63 1.76 24.55
C ALA A 104 19.11 3.15 24.13
N ARG A 105 17.94 3.24 23.47
CA ARG A 105 17.27 4.52 23.15
C ARG A 105 16.84 5.31 24.39
N THR A 106 16.62 4.62 25.50
CA THR A 106 16.26 5.24 26.80
C THR A 106 17.50 5.58 27.63
N ARG A 107 18.71 5.22 27.18
CA ARG A 107 19.96 5.52 27.88
C ARG A 107 20.42 6.94 27.52
N ALA A 108 20.25 7.88 28.46
CA ALA A 108 20.74 9.24 28.31
C ALA A 108 22.27 9.25 28.06
N PRO A 109 22.79 10.08 27.15
CA PRO A 109 24.17 9.99 26.64
C PRO A 109 25.28 10.48 27.59
N PHE A 110 25.00 10.63 28.89
CA PHE A 110 25.98 11.12 29.87
C PHE A 110 26.05 10.25 31.13
N SER A 111 26.43 8.99 30.98
CA SER A 111 26.93 8.23 32.12
C SER A 111 28.30 7.65 31.77
N PRO A 112 29.41 8.31 32.13
CA PRO A 112 30.70 7.65 32.11
C PRO A 112 30.73 6.56 33.18
N LEU A 113 31.52 5.53 32.88
CA LEU A 113 31.78 4.33 33.66
C LEU A 113 31.97 4.64 35.15
N ALA A 114 31.13 4.07 36.02
CA ALA A 114 31.26 4.23 37.46
C ALA A 114 32.47 3.44 37.99
N ALA A 115 33.55 4.17 38.31
CA ALA A 115 34.47 3.75 39.37
C ALA A 115 33.78 3.97 40.73
N PRO A 116 33.98 3.11 41.74
CA PRO A 116 33.24 3.21 42.99
C PRO A 116 33.90 4.24 43.92
N ALA A 117 33.21 5.35 44.23
CA ALA A 117 33.59 6.27 45.30
C ALA A 117 32.37 7.12 45.74
N PRO A 118 32.38 7.73 46.95
CA PRO A 118 31.45 7.48 48.04
C PRO A 118 30.26 8.47 48.09
N GLU A 119 29.23 8.10 48.87
CA GLU A 119 28.04 8.90 49.17
C GLU A 119 28.39 10.33 49.63
N VAL A 120 27.87 11.34 48.92
CA VAL A 120 27.85 12.74 49.37
C VAL A 120 26.37 13.20 49.46
N PRO A 121 25.97 13.94 50.51
CA PRO A 121 24.56 14.18 50.82
C PRO A 121 23.88 15.15 49.84
N ALA A 122 22.60 14.88 49.57
CA ALA A 122 21.76 15.63 48.66
C ALA A 122 21.58 17.11 49.08
N THR A 123 21.83 18.02 48.13
CA THR A 123 21.48 19.45 48.22
C THR A 123 20.16 19.68 47.44
N PRO A 124 19.21 20.50 47.93
CA PRO A 124 17.89 20.64 47.31
C PRO A 124 17.91 21.41 45.97
N PRO A 125 16.93 21.17 45.07
CA PRO A 125 16.94 21.70 43.72
C PRO A 125 16.60 23.20 43.67
N GLY A 126 17.47 23.98 43.03
CA GLY A 126 17.22 25.40 42.72
C GLY A 126 16.20 25.58 41.57
N PRO A 127 15.57 26.76 41.47
CA PRO A 127 14.52 27.03 40.48
C PRO A 127 15.07 27.03 39.04
N THR A 128 14.41 26.28 38.16
CA THR A 128 14.71 26.15 36.74
C THR A 128 14.34 27.42 35.97
N VAL A 129 15.33 28.24 35.63
CA VAL A 129 15.17 29.38 34.72
C VAL A 129 15.06 28.85 33.29
N ILE A 130 13.84 28.85 32.73
CA ILE A 130 13.59 28.43 31.34
C ILE A 130 14.07 29.55 30.41
N SER A 131 15.19 29.32 29.72
CA SER A 131 15.78 30.22 28.73
C SER A 131 14.77 30.61 27.62
N PRO A 132 14.67 31.90 27.24
CA PRO A 132 13.71 32.42 26.25
C PRO A 132 13.89 31.80 24.85
N LEU A 133 15.11 31.33 24.53
CA LEU A 133 15.41 30.61 23.29
C LEU A 133 14.60 29.31 23.13
N ARG A 134 14.27 28.63 24.24
CA ARG A 134 13.46 27.40 24.20
C ARG A 134 11.99 27.68 23.87
N ARG A 135 11.47 28.88 24.14
CA ARG A 135 10.08 29.23 23.78
C ARG A 135 9.95 29.51 22.29
N ILE A 136 10.89 30.25 21.72
CA ILE A 136 10.90 30.57 20.27
C ILE A 136 11.06 29.29 19.45
N HIS A 137 11.94 28.39 19.88
CA HIS A 137 12.12 27.09 19.21
C HIS A 137 10.85 26.23 19.24
N ARG A 138 10.14 26.19 20.38
CA ARG A 138 8.86 25.44 20.48
C ARG A 138 7.78 26.00 19.56
N ILE A 139 7.65 27.32 19.45
CA ILE A 139 6.67 27.94 18.56
C ILE A 139 7.01 27.63 17.09
N ALA A 140 8.28 27.74 16.70
CA ALA A 140 8.72 27.42 15.34
C ALA A 140 8.48 25.96 14.97
N VAL A 141 8.82 25.02 15.86
CA VAL A 141 8.57 23.58 15.64
C VAL A 141 7.07 23.28 15.53
N SER A 142 6.24 23.95 16.33
CA SER A 142 4.77 23.79 16.28
C SER A 142 4.19 24.27 14.95
N ALA A 143 4.65 25.42 14.44
CA ALA A 143 4.20 25.96 13.16
C ALA A 143 4.59 25.06 11.99
N VAL A 144 5.80 24.50 11.99
CA VAL A 144 6.26 23.55 10.97
C VAL A 144 5.47 22.24 11.03
N ALA A 145 5.24 21.71 12.24
CA ALA A 145 4.43 20.50 12.40
C ALA A 145 2.99 20.71 11.90
N LEU A 146 2.39 21.88 12.15
CA LEU A 146 1.06 22.21 11.65
C LEU A 146 1.04 22.37 10.12
N ALA A 147 2.04 23.04 9.54
CA ALA A 147 2.16 23.15 8.09
C ALA A 147 2.34 21.79 7.41
N CYS A 148 3.16 20.90 7.99
CA CYS A 148 3.31 19.53 7.51
C CYS A 148 2.01 18.72 7.66
N ALA A 149 1.30 18.85 8.78
CA ALA A 149 0.02 18.17 8.99
C ALA A 149 -1.03 18.64 7.97
N VAL A 150 -1.12 19.95 7.70
CA VAL A 150 -2.00 20.51 6.67
C VAL A 150 -1.58 20.04 5.28
N TYR A 151 -0.29 20.03 4.96
CA TYR A 151 0.21 19.55 3.66
C TYR A 151 -0.04 18.05 3.44
N LEU A 152 0.11 17.22 4.47
CA LEU A 152 -0.16 15.78 4.41
C LEU A 152 -1.66 15.47 4.41
N ALA A 153 -2.49 16.29 5.06
CA ALA A 153 -3.95 16.13 5.06
C ALA A 153 -4.62 16.79 3.85
N ALA A 154 -4.00 17.77 3.19
CA ALA A 154 -4.52 18.42 1.99
C ALA A 154 -4.88 17.44 0.87
N PRO A 155 -4.04 16.46 0.48
CA PRO A 155 -4.42 15.47 -0.52
C PRO A 155 -5.58 14.59 -0.03
N LEU A 156 -5.69 14.30 1.27
CA LEU A 156 -6.83 13.54 1.82
C LEU A 156 -8.12 14.35 1.78
N VAL A 157 -8.11 15.66 2.02
CA VAL A 157 -9.32 16.50 1.94
C VAL A 157 -9.70 16.80 0.48
N ILE A 158 -8.72 16.96 -0.40
CA ILE A 158 -8.94 17.14 -1.85
C ILE A 158 -9.42 15.83 -2.50
N THR A 159 -9.04 14.66 -1.96
CA THR A 159 -9.54 13.35 -2.42
C THR A 159 -10.79 12.85 -1.68
N ALA A 160 -11.08 13.38 -0.48
CA ALA A 160 -12.27 13.08 0.33
C ALA A 160 -13.46 14.03 0.06
N SER A 161 -13.44 14.78 -1.05
CA SER A 161 -14.71 14.96 -1.76
C SER A 161 -15.15 13.56 -2.16
N ALA A 162 -16.00 12.96 -1.32
CA ALA A 162 -16.77 11.76 -1.64
C ALA A 162 -17.29 11.95 -3.06
N ARG A 163 -16.60 11.32 -4.02
CA ARG A 163 -16.83 11.54 -5.44
C ARG A 163 -18.28 11.14 -5.67
N ALA A 164 -19.15 12.11 -5.89
CA ALA A 164 -20.56 11.86 -6.09
C ALA A 164 -20.74 11.21 -7.48
N LEU A 165 -21.75 10.35 -7.63
CA LEU A 165 -22.27 9.99 -8.95
C LEU A 165 -22.60 11.32 -9.69
N PRO A 166 -22.42 11.44 -11.01
CA PRO A 166 -22.84 12.66 -11.71
C PRO A 166 -24.30 12.99 -11.35
N ASP A 167 -24.58 14.24 -10.98
CA ASP A 167 -25.85 14.71 -10.34
C ASP A 167 -27.15 14.46 -11.15
N ARG A 168 -27.07 13.73 -12.27
CA ARG A 168 -28.19 13.45 -13.19
C ARG A 168 -28.16 12.05 -13.78
N PHE A 169 -27.32 11.15 -13.27
CA PHE A 169 -27.27 9.79 -13.77
C PHE A 169 -28.45 8.98 -13.21
N THR A 170 -29.29 8.44 -14.09
CA THR A 170 -30.43 7.60 -13.71
C THR A 170 -30.18 6.17 -14.18
N PHE A 171 -30.09 5.22 -13.26
CA PHE A 171 -29.94 3.81 -13.60
C PHE A 171 -31.20 3.30 -14.31
N LEU A 172 -31.02 2.47 -15.34
CA LEU A 172 -32.13 1.69 -15.89
C LEU A 172 -32.46 0.56 -14.90
N SER A 173 -33.75 0.36 -14.62
CA SER A 173 -34.22 -0.71 -13.73
C SER A 173 -34.87 -1.88 -14.47
N ASP A 174 -35.26 -1.69 -15.73
CA ASP A 174 -35.92 -2.72 -16.54
C ASP A 174 -34.90 -3.69 -17.15
N PRO A 175 -34.88 -4.98 -16.74
CA PRO A 175 -33.88 -5.94 -17.18
C PRO A 175 -33.93 -6.19 -18.69
N ALA A 176 -35.12 -6.22 -19.30
CA ALA A 176 -35.25 -6.45 -20.74
C ALA A 176 -34.63 -5.29 -21.55
N ARG A 177 -34.82 -4.07 -21.06
CA ARG A 177 -34.24 -2.87 -21.66
C ARG A 177 -32.72 -2.79 -21.45
N ILE A 178 -32.24 -3.21 -20.28
CA ILE A 178 -30.80 -3.32 -20.01
C ILE A 178 -30.15 -4.30 -20.99
N GLU A 179 -30.72 -5.51 -21.11
CA GLU A 179 -30.20 -6.55 -22.00
C GLU A 179 -30.20 -6.10 -23.48
N ALA A 180 -31.32 -5.55 -23.97
CA ALA A 180 -31.40 -5.03 -25.33
C ALA A 180 -30.38 -3.90 -25.58
N THR A 181 -30.15 -3.06 -24.58
CA THR A 181 -29.14 -1.99 -24.67
C THR A 181 -27.74 -2.59 -24.75
N LEU A 182 -27.37 -3.50 -23.83
CA LEU A 182 -26.06 -4.16 -23.82
C LEU A 182 -25.79 -4.93 -25.11
N GLN A 183 -26.78 -5.65 -25.65
CA GLN A 183 -26.68 -6.29 -26.95
C GLN A 183 -26.41 -5.28 -28.07
N SER A 184 -27.13 -4.16 -28.09
CA SER A 184 -26.95 -3.12 -29.12
C SER A 184 -25.57 -2.44 -29.06
N VAL A 185 -25.03 -2.23 -27.86
CA VAL A 185 -23.73 -1.57 -27.66
C VAL A 185 -22.55 -2.54 -27.60
N SER A 186 -22.80 -3.85 -27.56
CA SER A 186 -21.74 -4.85 -27.56
C SER A 186 -20.85 -4.72 -28.80
N GLY A 187 -19.54 -4.85 -28.62
CA GLY A 187 -18.55 -4.69 -29.69
C GLY A 187 -17.22 -4.16 -29.18
N VAL A 188 -16.27 -4.04 -30.11
CA VAL A 188 -14.96 -3.44 -29.84
C VAL A 188 -14.92 -2.06 -30.46
N TYR A 189 -14.48 -1.08 -29.69
CA TYR A 189 -14.40 0.32 -30.07
C TYR A 189 -12.97 0.80 -29.93
N MET A 190 -12.46 1.57 -30.88
CA MET A 190 -11.08 2.03 -30.88
C MET A 190 -10.99 3.50 -31.24
N THR A 191 -10.01 4.20 -30.65
CA THR A 191 -9.64 5.56 -31.07
C THR A 191 -8.81 5.58 -32.35
N GLY A 192 -8.22 4.44 -32.74
CA GLY A 192 -7.39 4.27 -33.93
C GLY A 192 -6.64 2.93 -33.89
N SER A 193 -5.74 2.70 -34.86
CA SER A 193 -5.07 1.40 -35.08
C SER A 193 -3.55 1.39 -34.82
N ARG A 194 -2.98 2.48 -34.29
CA ARG A 194 -1.53 2.58 -34.03
C ARG A 194 -1.20 2.29 -32.55
N PRO A 195 0.06 1.97 -32.22
CA PRO A 195 0.50 1.92 -30.83
C PRO A 195 0.24 3.26 -30.11
N GLY A 196 -0.25 3.19 -28.87
CA GLY A 196 -0.69 4.33 -28.06
C GLY A 196 -2.19 4.60 -28.14
N HIS A 197 -2.92 4.02 -29.11
CA HIS A 197 -4.37 4.14 -29.16
C HIS A 197 -5.06 3.26 -28.13
N HIS A 198 -6.18 3.76 -27.62
CA HIS A 198 -7.03 3.08 -26.65
C HIS A 198 -8.18 2.35 -27.34
N GLY A 199 -8.63 1.26 -26.70
CA GLY A 199 -9.77 0.47 -27.09
C GLY A 199 -10.66 0.10 -25.91
N ILE A 200 -11.93 -0.12 -26.22
CA ILE A 200 -12.99 -0.50 -25.29
C ILE A 200 -13.71 -1.68 -25.90
N ALA A 201 -13.67 -2.84 -25.26
CA ALA A 201 -14.50 -3.98 -25.62
C ALA A 201 -15.67 -4.07 -24.65
N VAL A 202 -16.89 -3.97 -25.15
CA VAL A 202 -18.13 -4.12 -24.39
C VAL A 202 -18.76 -5.46 -24.77
N ALA A 203 -19.02 -6.32 -23.80
CA ALA A 203 -19.74 -7.56 -24.01
C ALA A 203 -21.23 -7.40 -23.66
N ALA A 204 -22.06 -8.30 -24.22
CA ALA A 204 -23.51 -8.27 -24.01
C ALA A 204 -23.93 -8.61 -22.57
N ASP A 205 -23.05 -9.22 -21.78
CA ASP A 205 -23.26 -9.52 -20.36
C ASP A 205 -22.96 -8.33 -19.44
N GLY A 206 -22.53 -7.19 -19.99
CA GLY A 206 -22.15 -6.01 -19.22
C GLY A 206 -20.72 -6.06 -18.68
N SER A 207 -19.89 -7.02 -19.10
CA SER A 207 -18.44 -6.93 -18.89
C SER A 207 -17.81 -5.94 -19.87
N ILE A 208 -16.83 -5.19 -19.40
CA ILE A 208 -16.07 -4.25 -20.20
C ILE A 208 -14.58 -4.48 -20.03
N LYS A 209 -13.83 -4.34 -21.12
CA LYS A 209 -12.37 -4.37 -21.12
C LYS A 209 -11.85 -3.08 -21.72
N LEU A 210 -11.14 -2.30 -20.92
CA LEU A 210 -10.39 -1.15 -21.43
C LEU A 210 -8.98 -1.62 -21.75
N PHE A 211 -8.46 -1.22 -22.91
CA PHE A 211 -7.11 -1.59 -23.28
C PHE A 211 -6.36 -0.51 -24.05
N GLN A 212 -5.03 -0.54 -23.94
CA GLN A 212 -4.13 0.28 -24.74
C GLN A 212 -3.29 -0.60 -25.67
N LEU A 213 -3.19 -0.23 -26.95
CA LEU A 213 -2.29 -0.88 -27.89
C LEU A 213 -0.84 -0.51 -27.55
N ASN A 214 -0.10 -1.41 -26.93
CA ASN A 214 1.33 -1.21 -26.70
C ASN A 214 2.14 -1.41 -28.00
N ARG A 215 3.41 -0.99 -28.01
CA ARG A 215 4.32 -1.20 -29.17
C ARG A 215 4.50 -2.68 -29.54
N GLN A 216 4.24 -3.58 -28.59
CA GLN A 216 4.29 -5.03 -28.77
C GLN A 216 2.93 -5.64 -29.18
N GLY A 217 1.89 -4.82 -29.33
CA GLY A 217 0.53 -5.28 -29.65
C GLY A 217 -0.21 -5.96 -28.49
N ILE A 218 0.42 -6.06 -27.30
CA ILE A 218 -0.18 -6.66 -26.11
C ILE A 218 -1.03 -5.61 -25.39
N PRO A 219 -2.36 -5.82 -25.23
CA PRO A 219 -3.23 -4.89 -24.55
C PRO A 219 -2.97 -4.89 -23.04
N SER A 220 -2.62 -3.73 -22.46
CA SER A 220 -2.77 -3.52 -21.01
C SER A 220 -4.25 -3.49 -20.69
N LEU A 221 -4.75 -4.34 -19.80
CA LEU A 221 -6.16 -4.67 -19.75
C LEU A 221 -6.77 -4.38 -18.37
N LEU A 222 -7.77 -3.50 -18.34
CA LEU A 222 -8.62 -3.28 -17.17
C LEU A 222 -9.96 -3.97 -17.41
N ASN A 223 -10.32 -4.92 -16.56
CA ASN A 223 -11.61 -5.58 -16.59
C ASN A 223 -12.54 -4.91 -15.58
N ALA A 224 -13.74 -4.53 -16.00
CA ALA A 224 -14.75 -4.03 -15.08
C ALA A 224 -16.14 -4.54 -15.50
N HIS A 225 -17.12 -4.34 -14.62
CA HIS A 225 -18.53 -4.46 -14.96
C HIS A 225 -19.16 -3.09 -15.11
N VAL A 226 -20.10 -2.98 -16.05
CA VAL A 226 -20.85 -1.74 -16.30
C VAL A 226 -22.32 -1.89 -15.96
N ARG A 227 -22.90 -0.78 -15.51
CA ARG A 227 -24.34 -0.60 -15.36
C ARG A 227 -24.83 0.35 -16.43
N VAL A 228 -26.03 0.08 -16.94
CA VAL A 228 -26.67 0.92 -17.96
C VAL A 228 -27.50 1.98 -17.27
N GLY A 229 -27.37 3.22 -17.73
CA GLY A 229 -28.17 4.34 -17.26
C GLY A 229 -28.41 5.36 -18.35
N THR A 230 -29.04 6.46 -17.97
CA THR A 230 -29.16 7.65 -18.78
C THR A 230 -28.52 8.84 -18.09
N LEU A 231 -27.87 9.69 -18.88
CA LEU A 231 -27.36 10.98 -18.45
C LEU A 231 -27.82 12.01 -19.46
N GLU A 232 -28.59 13.01 -19.01
CA GLU A 232 -29.13 14.06 -19.90
C GLU A 232 -29.97 13.50 -21.08
N GLY A 233 -30.60 12.34 -20.88
CA GLY A 233 -31.40 11.65 -21.91
C GLY A 233 -30.59 10.75 -22.85
N GLU A 234 -29.26 10.73 -22.75
CA GLU A 234 -28.38 9.87 -23.53
C GLU A 234 -28.10 8.55 -22.80
N THR A 235 -28.13 7.43 -23.52
CA THR A 235 -27.73 6.13 -22.97
C THR A 235 -26.24 6.13 -22.65
N CYS A 236 -25.93 5.77 -21.41
CA CYS A 236 -24.57 5.75 -20.88
C CYS A 236 -24.28 4.43 -20.16
N LEU A 237 -23.02 4.03 -20.18
CA LEU A 237 -22.50 2.95 -19.35
C LEU A 237 -21.64 3.56 -18.25
N ILE A 238 -21.82 3.11 -17.01
CA ILE A 238 -20.95 3.50 -15.91
C ILE A 238 -20.31 2.25 -15.32
N GLY A 239 -18.99 2.27 -15.21
CA GLY A 239 -18.23 1.17 -14.61
C GLY A 239 -18.21 1.26 -13.09
N ASP A 240 -18.06 0.12 -12.43
CA ASP A 240 -17.81 0.13 -10.99
C ASP A 240 -16.42 0.71 -10.65
N GLU A 241 -15.44 0.52 -11.56
CA GLU A 241 -14.05 0.97 -11.38
C GLU A 241 -13.74 2.36 -11.98
N PHE A 242 -14.58 2.84 -12.90
CA PHE A 242 -14.42 4.16 -13.54
C PHE A 242 -15.71 4.97 -13.45
N ARG A 243 -15.60 6.21 -12.97
CA ARG A 243 -16.76 7.07 -12.70
C ARG A 243 -17.21 7.91 -13.87
N GLU A 244 -16.37 8.06 -14.89
CA GLU A 244 -16.74 8.79 -16.09
C GLU A 244 -17.69 7.92 -16.92
N PRO A 245 -18.91 8.39 -17.22
CA PRO A 245 -19.86 7.62 -17.99
C PRO A 245 -19.38 7.54 -19.44
N ILE A 246 -19.36 6.32 -19.97
CA ILE A 246 -19.15 6.06 -21.39
C ILE A 246 -20.46 6.41 -22.10
N ARG A 247 -20.45 7.49 -22.88
CA ARG A 247 -21.64 8.00 -23.58
C ARG A 247 -21.77 7.38 -24.96
N PHE A 248 -22.95 6.86 -25.28
CA PHE A 248 -23.25 6.35 -26.61
C PHE A 248 -23.81 7.48 -27.49
N ARG A 249 -23.10 7.84 -28.56
CA ARG A 249 -23.49 8.92 -29.48
C ARG A 249 -24.23 8.41 -30.73
N GLY A 250 -24.57 7.12 -30.78
CA GLY A 250 -25.18 6.50 -31.95
C GLY A 250 -24.15 6.03 -32.99
N LYS A 251 -24.59 5.23 -33.98
CA LYS A 251 -23.79 4.73 -35.11
C LYS A 251 -22.48 4.00 -34.71
N GLY A 252 -22.46 3.33 -33.55
CA GLY A 252 -21.26 2.66 -33.07
C GLY A 252 -20.17 3.61 -32.60
N VAL A 253 -20.53 4.80 -32.10
CA VAL A 253 -19.58 5.76 -31.53
C VAL A 253 -19.76 5.84 -30.01
N LEU A 254 -18.65 5.69 -29.29
CA LEU A 254 -18.56 5.91 -27.85
C LEU A 254 -17.69 7.14 -27.56
N VAL A 255 -18.03 7.86 -26.49
CA VAL A 255 -17.20 8.94 -25.95
C VAL A 255 -16.87 8.63 -24.50
N PHE A 256 -15.59 8.66 -24.16
CA PHE A 256 -15.07 8.35 -22.83
C PHE A 256 -13.75 9.08 -22.59
N CYS A 257 -13.59 9.73 -21.43
CA CYS A 257 -12.39 10.48 -21.05
C CYS A 257 -11.98 11.55 -22.08
N GLY A 258 -12.96 12.20 -22.72
CA GLY A 258 -12.73 13.18 -23.79
C GLY A 258 -12.30 12.60 -25.14
N GLU A 259 -12.14 11.28 -25.26
CA GLU A 259 -11.79 10.60 -26.50
C GLU A 259 -13.02 10.04 -27.20
N THR A 260 -12.96 9.94 -28.54
CA THR A 260 -14.01 9.33 -29.37
C THR A 260 -13.53 7.97 -29.87
N TYR A 261 -14.33 6.93 -29.63
CA TYR A 261 -14.06 5.58 -30.05
C TYR A 261 -15.06 5.15 -31.12
N GLN A 262 -14.55 4.59 -32.21
CA GLN A 262 -15.38 4.04 -33.28
C GLN A 262 -15.42 2.52 -33.20
N ARG A 263 -16.60 1.95 -33.37
CA ARG A 263 -16.79 0.49 -33.45
C ARG A 263 -16.05 -0.05 -34.67
N ILE A 264 -15.20 -1.04 -34.44
CA ILE A 264 -14.59 -1.81 -35.52
C ILE A 264 -15.57 -2.91 -35.94
N GLN A 265 -15.73 -3.10 -37.26
CA GLN A 265 -16.54 -4.17 -37.85
C GLN A 265 -15.74 -5.46 -37.95
#